data_AF-A0A0A2UVK4-F1
#
_entry.id   AF-A0A0A2UVK4-F1
#
_cell.length_a   1.000
_cell.length_b   1.000
_cell.length_c   1.000
_cell.angle_alpha   90.00
_cell.angle_beta   90.00
_cell.angle_gamma   90.00
#
_symmetry.space_group_name_H-M   'P 1'
#
loop_
_entity.id
_entity.type
_entity.pdbx_description
1 polymer ?
#
loop_
_entity_poly.entity_id
_entity_poly.type
_entity_poly.pdbx_seq_one_letter_code
_entity_poly.pdbx_strand_id
1 'polypeptide(L)' 'MSGNDYVKFMTQEIVKYMDLPEDERKKRKEQKKQQEAISSRWFGMLPFALKFMFKKHVK' A
#
# COMPACT_ATOMS: atom_id res chain seq x y z
N MET A 1 42.20 2.96 -14.42
CA MET A 1 41.03 3.00 -13.51
C MET A 1 39.98 3.93 -14.10
N SER A 2 39.52 3.63 -15.31
CA SER A 2 39.10 4.63 -16.31
C SER A 2 37.70 4.33 -16.84
N GLY A 3 36.75 5.21 -16.56
CA GLY A 3 35.45 5.37 -17.26
C GLY A 3 34.41 4.25 -17.14
N ASN A 4 34.85 3.00 -17.08
CA ASN A 4 33.98 1.82 -17.20
C ASN A 4 33.08 1.63 -15.97
N ASP A 5 33.54 2.00 -14.77
CA ASP A 5 32.74 1.89 -13.55
C ASP A 5 31.58 2.89 -13.49
N TYR A 6 31.75 4.08 -14.09
CA TYR A 6 30.70 5.09 -14.13
C TYR A 6 29.56 4.69 -15.07
N VAL A 7 29.90 4.18 -16.25
CA VAL A 7 28.92 3.66 -17.21
C VAL A 7 28.15 2.49 -16.60
N LYS A 8 28.86 1.60 -15.88
CA LYS A 8 28.26 0.46 -15.18
C LYS A 8 27.25 0.91 -14.11
N PHE A 9 27.60 1.90 -13.31
CA PHE A 9 26.72 2.46 -12.28
C PHE A 9 25.47 3.12 -12.89
N MET A 10 25.65 3.94 -13.93
CA MET A 10 24.53 4.56 -14.64
C MET A 10 23.57 3.52 -15.22
N THR A 11 24.08 2.46 -15.84
CA THR A 11 23.22 1.39 -16.35
C THR A 11 22.47 0.64 -15.24
N GLN A 12 23.09 0.42 -14.08
CA GLN A 12 22.41 -0.25 -12.96
C GLN A 12 21.22 0.56 -12.42
N GLU A 13 21.36 1.89 -12.39
CA GLU A 13 20.31 2.77 -11.90
C GLU A 13 19.15 2.91 -12.91
N ILE A 14 19.47 2.96 -14.20
CA ILE A 14 18.46 2.98 -15.28
C ILE A 14 17.68 1.66 -15.34
N VAL A 15 18.35 0.50 -15.19
CA VAL A 15 17.67 -0.81 -15.16
C VAL A 15 16.74 -0.93 -13.94
N LYS A 16 17.19 -0.50 -12.76
CA LYS A 16 16.32 -0.44 -11.57
C LYS A 16 15.07 0.40 -11.81
N TYR A 17 15.19 1.55 -12.48
CA TYR A 17 14.03 2.39 -12.79
C TYR A 17 13.14 1.81 -13.90
N MET A 18 13.71 1.11 -14.89
CA MET A 18 12.96 0.47 -15.99
C MET A 18 12.23 -0.81 -15.59
N ASP A 19 12.70 -1.53 -14.57
CA ASP A 19 11.99 -2.69 -14.00
C ASP A 19 10.87 -2.28 -13.02
N LEU A 20 10.86 -1.02 -12.57
CA LEU A 20 9.88 -0.50 -11.62
C LEU A 20 8.47 -0.12 -12.14
N PRO A 21 8.16 0.07 -13.46
CA PRO A 21 6.87 0.62 -13.87
C PRO A 21 5.71 -0.38 -13.79
N GLU A 22 5.96 -1.68 -13.89
CA GLU A 22 4.92 -2.71 -13.77
C GLU A 22 4.66 -3.13 -12.32
N ASP A 23 5.72 -3.20 -11.51
CA ASP A 23 5.64 -3.57 -10.10
C ASP A 23 4.97 -2.49 -9.25
N GLU A 24 5.17 -1.20 -9.55
CA GLU A 24 4.43 -0.08 -8.94
C GLU A 24 2.91 -0.26 -9.09
N ARG A 25 2.44 -0.64 -10.28
CA ARG A 25 1.00 -0.81 -10.56
C ARG A 25 0.43 -2.01 -9.81
N LYS A 26 1.19 -3.10 -9.70
CA LYS A 26 0.80 -4.29 -8.94
C LYS A 26 0.78 -4.01 -7.43
N LYS A 27 1.83 -3.39 -6.90
CA LYS A 27 1.93 -2.97 -5.48
C LYS A 27 0.80 -2.03 -5.08
N ARG A 28 0.46 -1.03 -5.90
CA ARG A 28 -0.66 -0.12 -5.63
C ARG A 28 -2.01 -0.85 -5.58
N LYS A 29 -2.22 -1.86 -6.44
CA LYS A 29 -3.44 -2.67 -6.41
C LYS A 29 -3.51 -3.57 -5.17
N GLU A 30 -2.39 -4.19 -4.78
CA GLU A 30 -2.31 -5.05 -3.59
C GLU A 30 -2.49 -4.27 -2.29
N GLN A 31 -1.86 -3.09 -2.18
CA GLN A 31 -2.02 -2.21 -1.03
C GLN A 31 -3.48 -1.75 -0.84
N LYS A 32 -4.16 -1.36 -1.93
CA LYS A 32 -5.59 -1.01 -1.89
C LYS A 32 -6.44 -2.20 -1.44
N LYS A 33 -6.18 -3.39 -1.98
CA LYS A 33 -6.92 -4.61 -1.64
C LYS A 33 -6.74 -5.02 -0.16
N GLN A 34 -5.55 -4.83 0.40
CA GLN A 34 -5.28 -5.07 1.83
C GLN A 34 -5.98 -4.05 2.73
N GLN A 35 -5.94 -2.75 2.39
CA GLN A 35 -6.63 -1.71 3.16
C GLN A 35 -8.15 -1.88 3.14
N GLU A 36 -8.72 -2.15 1.97
CA GLU A 36 -10.17 -2.41 1.82
C GLU A 36 -10.60 -3.65 2.60
N ALA A 37 -9.81 -4.71 2.64
CA ALA A 37 -10.14 -5.91 3.40
C ALA A 37 -10.20 -5.65 4.92
N ILE A 38 -9.32 -4.80 5.46
CA ILE A 38 -9.33 -4.46 6.89
C ILE A 38 -10.50 -3.54 7.20
N SER A 39 -10.74 -2.50 6.39
CA SER A 39 -11.88 -1.60 6.59
C SER A 39 -13.23 -2.33 6.44
N SER A 40 -13.40 -3.13 5.39
CA SER A 40 -14.65 -3.87 5.13
C SER A 40 -14.94 -4.96 6.15
N ARG A 41 -13.92 -5.66 6.67
CA ARG A 41 -14.11 -6.68 7.73
C ARG A 41 -14.67 -6.09 9.02
N TRP A 42 -14.34 -4.84 9.33
CA TRP A 42 -14.72 -4.19 10.59
C TRP A 42 -15.88 -3.20 10.43
N PHE A 43 -16.30 -2.89 9.19
CA PHE A 43 -17.41 -1.98 8.91
C PHE A 43 -18.76 -2.46 9.48
N GLY A 44 -18.94 -3.75 9.78
CA GLY A 44 -20.15 -4.25 10.45
C GLY A 44 -20.10 -4.09 11.99
N MET A 45 -18.93 -4.34 12.59
CA MET A 45 -18.77 -4.34 14.05
C MET A 45 -18.61 -2.93 14.63
N LEU A 46 -17.99 -2.02 13.87
CA LEU A 46 -17.78 -0.62 14.27
C LEU A 46 -19.09 0.17 14.47
N PRO A 47 -20.06 0.21 13.52
CA PRO A 47 -21.35 0.88 13.74
C PRO A 47 -22.20 0.17 14.79
N PHE A 48 -22.06 -1.15 14.96
CA PHE A 48 -22.75 -1.89 16.01
C PHE A 48 -22.27 -1.51 17.41
N ALA A 49 -20.95 -1.46 17.62
CA ALA A 49 -20.35 -1.03 18.88
C ALA A 49 -20.69 0.43 19.21
N LEU A 50 -20.64 1.32 18.22
CA LEU A 50 -21.06 2.73 18.37
C LEU A 50 -22.54 2.82 18.77
N LYS A 51 -23.44 2.14 18.05
CA LYS A 51 -24.88 2.12 18.36
C LYS A 51 -25.15 1.62 19.77
N PHE A 52 -24.44 0.59 20.23
CA PHE A 52 -24.59 0.05 21.58
C PHE A 52 -24.13 1.05 22.65
N MET A 53 -23.00 1.74 22.42
CA MET A 53 -22.48 2.79 23.31
C MET A 53 -23.44 3.99 23.39
N PHE A 54 -23.93 4.49 22.25
CA PHE A 54 -24.89 5.59 22.21
C PHE A 54 -26.21 5.23 22.88
N LYS A 55 -26.72 3.99 22.68
CA LYS A 55 -27.94 3.52 23.34
C LYS A 55 -27.79 3.41 24.87
N LYS A 56 -26.59 3.12 25.37
CA LYS A 56 -26.30 3.04 26.81
C LYS A 56 -26.21 4.41 27.47
N HIS A 57 -25.78 5.44 26.74
CA HIS A 57 -25.68 6.82 27.26
C HIS A 57 -26.99 7.63 27.22
N VAL A 58 -28.04 7.11 26.57
CA VAL A 58 -29.36 7.77 26.45
C VAL A 58 -30.37 7.24 27.49
N LYS A 59 -29.94 6.41 28.44
CA LYS A 59 -30.73 5.94 29.58
C LYS A 59 -30.12 6.44 30.87
#